data_AF-A0A932S2X6-F1
#
_entry.id   AF-A0A932S2X6-F1
#
_cell.length_a   1.000
_cell.length_b   1.000
_cell.length_c   1.000
_cell.angle_alpha   90.00
_cell.angle_beta   90.00
_cell.angle_gamma   90.00
#
_symmetry.space_group_name_H-M   'P 1'
#
loop_
_entity.id
_entity.type
_entity.pdbx_description
1 polymer ?
#
loop_
_entity_poly.entity_id
_entity_poly.type
_entity_poly.pdbx_seq_one_letter_code
_entity_poly.pdbx_strand_id
1 'polypeptide(L)' 'MATETPTNCEVCNEAMEADHNANCAFCGRIFHLTWDTRKPIRDCGKFDIDNETLALYFTCNTCMSGQQPQAQAGTA' A
#
# COMPACT_ATOMS: atom_id res chain seq x y z
N MET A 1 20.35 13.05 -11.28
CA MET A 1 18.90 12.83 -11.27
C MET A 1 18.73 11.32 -11.35
N ALA A 2 18.42 10.64 -10.24
CA ALA A 2 18.27 9.18 -10.26
C ALA A 2 16.99 8.84 -11.03
N THR A 3 17.12 8.01 -12.06
CA THR A 3 15.97 7.47 -12.79
C THR A 3 15.34 6.41 -11.91
N GLU A 4 14.31 6.75 -11.14
CA GLU A 4 13.56 5.77 -10.36
C GLU A 4 12.78 4.87 -11.34
N THR A 5 13.11 3.58 -11.37
CA THR A 5 12.36 2.60 -12.14
C THR A 5 10.92 2.57 -11.61
N PRO A 6 9.90 2.78 -12.48
CA PRO A 6 8.51 2.73 -12.03
C PRO A 6 8.22 1.36 -11.40
N THR A 7 7.81 1.37 -10.14
CA THR A 7 7.41 0.16 -9.43
C THR A 7 5.96 -0.13 -9.78
N ASN A 8 5.64 -1.39 -10.12
CA ASN A 8 4.27 -1.78 -10.46
C ASN A 8 3.49 -2.13 -9.19
N CYS A 9 2.24 -1.68 -9.12
CA CYS A 9 1.32 -2.04 -8.04
C CYS A 9 0.84 -3.47 -8.24
N GLU A 10 0.98 -4.35 -7.25
CA GLU A 10 0.59 -5.76 -7.42
C GLU A 10 -0.92 -6.03 -7.33
N VAL A 11 -1.71 -5.05 -6.90
CA VAL A 11 -3.18 -5.18 -6.88
C VAL A 11 -3.76 -4.99 -8.28
N CYS A 12 -3.26 -4.00 -9.04
CA CYS A 12 -3.79 -3.66 -10.37
C CYS A 12 -2.82 -3.94 -11.53
N ASN A 13 -1.56 -4.25 -11.25
CA ASN A 13 -0.46 -4.44 -12.21
C ASN A 13 -0.13 -3.21 -13.07
N GLU A 14 -0.57 -2.02 -12.65
CA GLU A 14 -0.26 -0.75 -13.32
C GLU A 14 0.97 -0.08 -12.68
N ALA A 15 1.68 0.75 -13.46
CA ALA A 15 2.82 1.51 -12.97
C ALA A 15 2.37 2.55 -11.93
N MET A 16 3.17 2.74 -10.89
CA MET A 16 2.93 3.74 -9.86
C MET A 16 3.71 5.03 -10.16
N GLU A 17 3.05 6.17 -9.95
CA GLU A 17 3.73 7.46 -9.87
C GLU A 17 4.46 7.57 -8.52
N ALA A 18 5.61 8.24 -8.50
CA ALA A 18 6.48 8.30 -7.33
C ALA A 18 5.85 9.01 -6.12
N ASP A 19 4.87 9.89 -6.35
CA ASP A 19 4.23 10.74 -5.34
C ASP A 19 2.87 10.22 -4.83
N HIS A 20 2.33 9.17 -5.44
CA HIS A 20 1.00 8.64 -5.14
C HIS A 20 1.02 7.14 -4.82
N ASN A 21 1.85 6.79 -3.85
CA ASN A 21 2.01 5.44 -3.39
C ASN A 21 2.17 5.36 -1.85
N ALA A 22 1.99 4.15 -1.32
CA ALA A 22 2.23 3.83 0.09
C ALA A 22 2.63 2.35 0.27
N ASN A 23 3.39 2.07 1.33
CA ASN A 23 3.75 0.72 1.74
C ASN A 23 2.65 0.08 2.58
N CYS A 24 2.27 -1.15 2.24
CA CYS A 24 1.35 -1.95 3.06
C CYS A 24 2.04 -2.37 4.36
N ALA A 25 1.42 -2.09 5.50
CA ALA A 25 1.94 -2.46 6.82
C ALA A 25 2.01 -3.98 7.06
N PHE A 26 1.30 -4.78 6.26
CA PHE A 26 1.24 -6.23 6.39
C PHE A 26 2.21 -6.95 5.45
N CYS A 27 2.21 -6.62 4.17
CA CYS A 27 3.07 -7.30 3.18
C CYS A 27 4.35 -6.52 2.81
N GLY A 28 4.49 -5.27 3.25
CA GLY A 28 5.66 -4.41 3.03
C GLY A 28 5.80 -3.82 1.61
N ARG A 29 5.00 -4.31 0.65
CA ARG A 29 5.04 -3.88 -0.76
C ARG A 29 4.38 -2.51 -0.97
N ILE A 30 4.66 -1.88 -2.11
CA ILE A 30 4.20 -0.53 -2.47
C ILE A 30 2.95 -0.63 -3.37
N PHE A 31 1.95 0.22 -3.12
CA PHE A 31 0.67 0.23 -3.84
C PHE A 31 0.18 1.65 -4.14
N HIS A 32 -0.72 1.80 -5.11
CA HIS A 32 -1.38 3.08 -5.40
C HIS A 32 -2.20 3.56 -4.21
N LEU A 33 -1.98 4.82 -3.86
CA LEU A 33 -2.76 5.54 -2.87
C LEU A 33 -2.78 7.02 -3.22
N THR A 34 -3.98 7.56 -3.40
CA THR A 34 -4.14 8.99 -3.64
C THR A 34 -4.03 9.76 -2.33
N TRP A 35 -3.02 10.63 -2.26
CA TRP A 35 -2.89 11.61 -1.19
C TRP A 35 -3.70 12.89 -1.47
N ASP A 36 -4.16 13.09 -2.72
CA ASP A 36 -5.03 14.19 -3.12
C ASP A 36 -6.37 13.64 -3.62
N THR A 37 -7.42 13.88 -2.84
CA THR A 37 -8.80 13.47 -3.17
C THR A 37 -9.35 14.09 -4.45
N ARG A 38 -8.67 15.11 -5.00
CA ARG A 38 -9.04 15.77 -6.26
C ARG A 38 -8.40 15.10 -7.47
N LYS A 39 -7.42 14.20 -7.29
CA LYS A 39 -6.83 13.42 -8.38
C LYS A 39 -7.58 12.10 -8.57
N PRO A 40 -7.88 11.70 -9.81
CA PRO A 40 -8.59 10.45 -10.11
C PRO A 40 -7.65 9.24 -10.08
N ILE A 41 -6.82 9.12 -9.05
CA ILE A 41 -5.93 7.97 -8.87
C ILE A 41 -6.72 6.88 -8.15
N ARG A 42 -6.65 5.66 -8.67
CA ARG A 42 -7.29 4.49 -8.04
C ARG A 42 -6.55 4.12 -6.77
N ASP A 43 -7.28 3.99 -5.67
CA ASP A 43 -6.73 3.44 -4.44
C ASP A 43 -6.71 1.90 -4.49
N CYS A 44 -5.52 1.32 -4.31
CA CYS A 44 -5.30 -0.13 -4.27
C CYS A 44 -5.24 -0.67 -2.82
N GLY A 45 -5.69 0.14 -1.87
CA GLY A 45 -5.76 -0.15 -0.45
C GLY A 45 -6.45 0.98 0.28
N LYS A 46 -6.32 1.00 1.61
CA LYS A 46 -6.94 2.02 2.46
C LYS A 46 -6.06 2.35 3.66
N PHE A 47 -6.13 3.60 4.12
CA PHE A 47 -5.69 3.96 5.46
C PHE A 47 -6.70 3.52 6.52
N ASP A 48 -6.18 3.00 7.61
CA ASP A 48 -6.92 2.82 8.85
C ASP A 48 -6.14 3.40 10.03
N ILE A 49 -6.87 3.80 11.06
CA ILE A 49 -6.30 4.26 12.33
C ILE A 49 -6.58 3.18 13.37
N ASP A 50 -5.52 2.60 13.92
CA ASP A 50 -5.63 1.79 15.11
C ASP A 50 -6.05 2.68 16.28
N ASN A 51 -7.26 2.49 16.83
CA ASN A 51 -7.77 3.38 17.87
C ASN A 51 -7.13 3.15 19.26
N GLU A 52 -6.44 2.03 19.46
CA GLU A 52 -5.79 1.70 20.74
C GLU A 52 -4.39 2.33 20.80
N THR A 53 -3.63 2.20 19.73
CA THR A 53 -2.25 2.68 19.61
C THR A 53 -2.14 4.03 18.89
N LEU A 54 -3.25 4.52 18.31
CA LEU A 54 -3.32 5.72 17.48
C LEU A 54 -2.38 5.66 16.27
N ALA A 55 -2.07 4.45 15.79
CA ALA A 55 -1.21 4.23 14.64
C ALA A 55 -2.02 4.37 13.34
N LEU A 56 -1.52 5.20 12.42
CA LEU A 56 -2.01 5.26 11.05
C LEU A 56 -1.25 4.23 10.21
N TYR A 57 -1.96 3.30 9.57
CA TYR A 57 -1.36 2.32 8.68
C TYR A 57 -2.15 2.16 7.38
N PHE A 58 -1.42 1.89 6.29
CA PHE A 58 -2.02 1.56 5.00
C PHE A 58 -2.07 0.04 4.84
N THR A 59 -3.21 -0.47 4.38
CA THR A 59 -3.40 -1.89 4.06
C THR A 59 -3.86 -2.03 2.62
N CYS A 60 -3.19 -2.89 1.82
CA CYS A 60 -3.61 -3.15 0.45
C CYS A 60 -4.86 -4.05 0.39
N ASN A 61 -5.61 -3.95 -0.70
CA ASN A 61 -6.87 -4.69 -0.86
C ASN A 61 -6.70 -6.21 -0.76
N THR A 62 -5.55 -6.76 -1.19
CA THR A 62 -5.24 -8.19 -1.07
C THR A 62 -5.03 -8.64 0.38
N CYS A 63 -4.40 -7.80 1.21
CA CYS A 63 -4.24 -8.10 2.64
C CYS A 63 -5.58 -7.98 3.36
N MET A 64 -6.37 -6.96 3.02
CA MET A 64 -7.71 -6.76 3.57
C MET A 64 -8.67 -7.91 3.24
N SER A 65 -8.60 -8.47 2.02
CA SER A 65 -9.44 -9.60 1.61
C SER A 65 -9.04 -10.94 2.24
N GLY A 66 -7.98 -10.97 3.06
CA GLY A 66 -7.46 -12.20 3.66
C GLY A 66 -6.82 -13.14 2.64
N GLN A 67 -6.50 -12.67 1.43
CA GLN A 67 -5.94 -13.48 0.35
C GLN A 67 -4.41 -13.62 0.39
N GLN A 68 -3.75 -13.27 1.50
CA GLN A 68 -2.31 -13.49 1.60
C GLN A 68 -1.96 -14.95 1.93
N PRO A 69 -1.05 -15.57 1.15
CA PRO A 69 -0.18 -16.63 1.68
C PRO A 69 0.59 -16.04 2.87
N GLN A 70 0.55 -16.75 4.00
CA GLN A 70 1.15 -16.36 5.27
C GLN A 70 2.56 -15.77 5.10
N ALA A 71 2.69 -14.44 5.17
CA ALA A 71 3.98 -13.79 5.32
C ALA A 71 4.36 -13.84 6.80
N GLN A 72 5.56 -14.36 7.04
CA GLN A 72 6.05 -14.89 8.29
C GLN A 72 6.05 -13.83 9.41
N ALA A 73 5.49 -14.20 10.56
CA ALA A 73 5.67 -13.50 11.81
C ALA A 73 7.17 -13.32 12.06
N GLY A 74 7.61 -12.07 12.18
CA GLY A 74 8.95 -11.75 12.63
C GLY A 74 9.23 -12.47 13.95
N THR A 75 10.20 -13.37 13.92
CA THR A 75 10.76 -13.99 15.12
C THR A 75 11.44 -12.94 15.99
N ALA A 76 11.22 -13.11 17.30
CA ALA A 76 11.69 -12.36 18.45
C ALA A 76 13.13 -11.83 18.41
#